data_AF-A0A3D3PV91-F1
#
_entry.id   AF-A0A3D3PV91-F1
#
_cell.length_a   1.000
_cell.length_b   1.000
_cell.length_c   1.000
_cell.angle_alpha   90.00
_cell.angle_beta   90.00
_cell.angle_gamma   90.00
#
_symmetry.space_group_name_H-M   'P 1'
#
loop_
_entity.id
_entity.type
_entity.pdbx_description
1 polymer ?
#
loop_
_entity_poly.entity_id
_entity_poly.type
_entity_poly.pdbx_seq_one_letter_code
_entity_poly.pdbx_strand_id
1 'polypeptide(L)' 'MYKALPTSALDCNEDHKAFRETVRRFVEKEILPNVDAWDEAEEFPRALYRRCAELGLFGLGFPEQYGGVPGDR' A
#
# COMPACT_ATOMS: atom_id res chain seq x y z
N MET A 1 0.79 -20.42 2.24
CA MET A 1 1.17 -19.90 3.57
C MET A 1 2.31 -18.90 3.42
N TYR A 2 1.99 -17.62 3.27
CA TYR A 2 2.99 -16.55 3.33
C TYR A 2 3.46 -16.42 4.78
N LYS A 3 4.70 -16.81 5.03
CA LYS A 3 5.32 -16.65 6.36
C LYS A 3 5.54 -15.15 6.55
N ALA A 4 4.84 -14.54 7.51
CA ALA A 4 5.08 -13.15 7.88
C ALA A 4 6.57 -13.00 8.23
N LEU A 5 7.30 -12.18 7.45
CA LEU A 5 8.65 -11.77 7.81
C LEU A 5 8.60 -11.03 9.15
N PRO A 6 9.61 -11.16 10.02
CA PRO A 6 9.60 -10.49 11.31
C PRO A 6 9.49 -8.97 11.12
N THR A 7 8.33 -8.41 11.49
CA THR A 7 8.00 -6.98 11.36
C THR A 7 8.94 -6.07 12.17
N SER A 8 9.70 -6.64 13.12
CA SER A 8 10.54 -5.92 14.07
C SER A 8 11.87 -5.40 13.50
N ALA A 9 12.30 -5.85 12.31
CA ALA A 9 13.56 -5.41 11.70
C ALA A 9 13.40 -4.25 10.69
N LEU A 10 12.16 -3.85 10.38
CA LEU A 10 11.83 -2.84 9.35
C LEU A 10 11.17 -1.57 9.94
N ASP A 11 11.16 -1.42 11.26
CA ASP A 11 10.56 -0.25 11.95
C ASP A 11 11.53 0.92 12.07
N CYS A 12 12.21 1.22 10.95
CA CYS A 12 13.20 2.29 10.84
C CYS A 12 12.51 3.66 10.90
N ASN A 13 12.20 4.20 12.09
CA ASN A 13 11.65 5.56 12.34
C ASN A 13 10.11 5.73 12.38
N GLU A 14 9.68 6.87 12.94
CA GLU A 14 8.26 7.21 13.15
C GLU A 14 7.50 7.46 11.84
N ASP A 15 8.16 7.96 10.79
CA ASP A 15 7.55 8.16 9.48
C ASP A 15 7.19 6.81 8.85
N HIS A 16 8.04 5.78 9.01
CA HIS A 16 7.73 4.43 8.54
C HIS A 16 6.57 3.79 9.30
N LYS A 17 6.46 4.04 10.61
CA LYS A 17 5.30 3.60 11.41
C LYS A 17 4.03 4.27 10.93
N ALA A 18 4.05 5.59 10.76
CA ALA A 18 2.90 6.37 10.28
C ALA A 18 2.45 5.95 8.87
N PHE A 19 3.41 5.70 7.98
CA PHE A 19 3.14 5.17 6.65
C PHE A 19 2.52 3.78 6.70
N ARG A 20 3.10 2.85 7.48
CA ARG A 20 2.55 1.49 7.64
C ARG A 20 1.13 1.50 8.19
N GLU A 21 0.85 2.32 9.19
CA GLU A 21 -0.49 2.47 9.75
C GLU A 21 -1.49 3.01 8.72
N THR A 22 -1.05 3.93 7.85
CA THR A 22 -1.87 4.45 6.76
C THR A 22 -2.22 3.37 5.74
N VAL A 23 -1.21 2.60 5.30
CA VAL A 23 -1.41 1.47 4.37
C VAL A 23 -2.30 0.39 4.99
N ARG A 24 -2.08 0.05 6.27
CA ARG A 24 -2.90 -0.94 6.98
C ARG A 24 -4.37 -0.54 7.00
N ARG A 25 -4.67 0.71 7.40
CA ARG A 25 -6.05 1.22 7.40
C ARG A 25 -6.68 1.22 6.02
N PHE A 26 -5.90 1.51 4.97
CA PHE A 26 -6.39 1.43 3.60
C PHE A 26 -6.75 -0.01 3.21
N VAL A 27 -5.87 -0.97 3.48
CA VAL A 27 -6.12 -2.40 3.22
C VAL A 27 -7.37 -2.88 3.96
N GLU A 28 -7.49 -2.56 5.25
CA GLU A 28 -8.62 -2.97 6.08
C GLU A 28 -9.96 -2.42 5.60
N LYS A 29 -9.98 -1.19 5.09
CA LYS A 29 -11.22 -0.52 4.66
C LYS A 29 -11.61 -0.79 3.22
N GLU A 30 -10.64 -0.83 2.32
CA GLU A 30 -10.89 -0.80 0.87
C GLU A 30 -10.65 -2.17 0.21
N ILE A 31 -9.72 -2.98 0.74
CA ILE A 31 -9.32 -4.25 0.12
C ILE A 31 -9.99 -5.44 0.80
N LEU A 32 -9.83 -5.59 2.12
CA LEU A 32 -10.32 -6.76 2.85
C LEU A 32 -11.81 -7.07 2.65
N PRO A 33 -12.73 -6.09 2.60
CA PRO A 33 -14.15 -6.40 2.40
C PRO A 33 -14.49 -6.95 1.01
N ASN A 34 -13.61 -6.76 0.03
CA ASN A 34 -13.91 -7.02 -1.38
C ASN A 34 -13.02 -8.09 -2.01
N VAL A 35 -11.93 -8.49 -1.34
CA VAL A 35 -10.89 -9.36 -1.92
C VAL A 35 -11.43 -10.72 -2.38
N ASP A 36 -12.32 -11.34 -1.61
CA ASP A 36 -12.89 -12.65 -1.96
C ASP A 36 -13.77 -12.56 -3.21
N ALA A 37 -14.54 -11.48 -3.36
CA ALA A 37 -15.39 -11.26 -4.53
C ALA A 37 -14.57 -10.99 -5.80
N TRP A 38 -13.45 -10.28 -5.66
CA TRP A 38 -12.54 -10.02 -6.78
C TRP A 38 -11.79 -11.28 -7.22
N ASP A 39 -11.39 -12.13 -6.26
CA ASP A 39 -10.75 -13.41 -6.53
C ASP A 39 -11.71 -14.35 -7.27
N GLU A 40 -12.96 -14.48 -6.79
CA GLU A 40 -13.99 -15.31 -7.43
C GLU A 40 -14.36 -14.80 -8.83
N ALA A 41 -14.35 -13.48 -9.04
CA ALA A 41 -14.60 -12.86 -10.35
C ALA A 41 -13.39 -12.86 -11.29
N GLU A 42 -12.20 -13.31 -10.83
CA GLU A 42 -10.92 -13.19 -11.51
C GLU A 42 -10.63 -11.75 -12.00
N GLU A 43 -11.07 -10.75 -11.23
CA GLU A 43 -11.02 -9.34 -11.62
C GLU A 43 -10.02 -8.53 -10.78
N PHE A 44 -9.38 -7.56 -11.45
CA PHE A 44 -8.54 -6.55 -10.82
C PHE A 44 -9.19 -5.16 -10.97
N PRO A 45 -9.91 -4.65 -9.96
CA PRO A 45 -10.72 -3.44 -10.09
C PRO A 45 -9.86 -2.20 -10.36
N ARG A 46 -10.07 -1.54 -11.49
CA ARG A 46 -9.33 -0.31 -11.85
C ARG A 46 -9.50 0.83 -10.85
N ALA A 47 -10.63 0.86 -10.14
CA ALA A 47 -10.87 1.83 -9.07
C ALA A 47 -9.87 1.67 -7.91
N LEU A 48 -9.52 0.43 -7.54
CA LEU A 48 -8.54 0.15 -6.49
C LEU A 48 -7.17 0.71 -6.87
N TYR A 49 -6.70 0.46 -8.10
CA TYR A 49 -5.42 0.99 -8.58
C TYR A 49 -5.38 2.52 -8.57
N ARG A 50 -6.48 3.18 -8.93
CA ARG A 50 -6.56 4.65 -8.86
C ARG A 50 -6.42 5.14 -7.42
N ARG A 51 -7.07 4.50 -6.46
CA ARG A 51 -6.91 4.83 -5.03
C ARG A 51 -5.48 4.61 -4.54
N CYS A 52 -4.84 3.50 -4.92
CA CYS A 52 -3.43 3.27 -4.59
C CYS A 52 -2.51 4.36 -5.17
N ALA A 53 -2.79 4.83 -6.39
CA ALA A 53 -2.04 5.90 -7.03
C ALA A 53 -2.22 7.26 -6.32
N GLU A 54 -3.45 7.61 -5.93
CA GLU A 54 -3.75 8.83 -5.16
C GLU A 54 -3.07 8.84 -3.78
N LEU A 55 -2.91 7.66 -3.17
CA LEU A 55 -2.14 7.48 -1.93
C LEU A 55 -0.62 7.51 -2.14
N GLY A 56 -0.16 7.64 -3.39
CA GLY A 56 1.27 7.71 -3.71
C GLY A 56 2.00 6.37 -3.62
N LEU A 57 1.29 5.25 -3.46
CA LEU A 57 1.90 3.94 -3.21
C LEU A 57 2.74 3.44 -4.39
N PHE A 58 2.46 3.90 -5.61
CA PHE A 58 3.22 3.56 -6.81
C PHE A 58 4.36 4.54 -7.12
N GLY A 59 4.36 5.72 -6.50
CA GLY A 59 5.33 6.79 -6.76
C GLY A 59 6.48 6.86 -5.75
N LEU A 60 6.52 6.00 -4.75
CA LEU A 60 7.53 6.04 -3.68
C LEU A 60 8.96 5.95 -4.24
N GLY A 61 9.80 6.89 -3.84
CA GLY A 61 11.20 6.98 -4.25
C GLY A 61 11.44 7.65 -5.61
N PHE A 62 10.38 8.02 -6.34
CA PHE A 62 10.51 8.74 -7.60
C PHE A 62 10.53 10.26 -7.41
N PRO A 63 11.17 11.02 -8.31
CA PRO A 63 11.09 12.48 -8.32
C PRO A 63 9.66 13.00 -8.49
N GLU A 64 9.31 14.08 -7.78
CA GLU A 64 7.98 14.70 -7.83
C GLU A 64 7.57 15.15 -9.23
N GLN A 65 8.53 15.54 -10.08
CA GLN A 65 8.27 15.92 -11.48
C GLN A 65 7.64 14.80 -12.33
N TYR A 66 7.70 13.55 -11.86
CA TYR A 66 7.05 12.40 -12.48
C TYR A 66 5.84 11.89 -11.68
N GLY A 67 5.36 12.67 -10.70
CA GLY A 67 4.30 12.24 -9.77
C GLY A 67 4.79 11.32 -8.66
N GLY A 68 6.10 11.32 -8.38
CA GLY A 68 6.70 10.53 -7.31
C GLY A 68 6.46 11.13 -5.92
N VAL A 69 6.63 10.28 -4.91
CA VAL A 69 6.61 10.65 -3.50
C VAL A 69 8.03 10.44 -2.95
N PRO A 70 8.60 11.42 -2.23
CA PRO A 70 9.90 11.26 -1.60
C PRO A 70 9.94 10.00 -0.72
N GLY A 71 10.89 9.11 -1.01
CA GLY A 71 11.24 7.99 -0.14
C GLY A 71 12.39 8.36 0.79
N ASP A 72 12.57 7.60 1.85
CA ASP A 72 13.82 7.58 2.60
C ASP A 72 14.96 7.00 1.73
N ARG A 73 16.20 7.26 2.11
CA ARG A 73 17.40 6.96 1.30
C ARG A 73 18.41 6.14 2.08
#